data_AF-A0A7C1AA31-F1
#
_entry.id   AF-A0A7C1AA31-F1
#
_cell.length_a   1.000
_cell.length_b   1.000
_cell.length_c   1.000
_cell.angle_alpha   90.00
_cell.angle_beta   90.00
_cell.angle_gamma   90.00
#
_symmetry.space_group_name_H-M   'P 1'
#
loop_
_entity.id
_entity.type
_entity.pdbx_description
1 polymer ?
#
loop_
_entity_poly.entity_id
_entity_poly.type
_entity_poly.pdbx_seq_one_letter_code
_entity_poly.pdbx_strand_id
1 'polypeptide(L)'
;MAAPIFNAFNNLKIRTLGFIVIGFVLGSGAIFIGSSVLTSSKIGEAQSLWTKYKADTSPKALALNSIVEHVGYGGMIHHFKNYVLRKDAPRIAKFQISAGAAMAALDRYANTAPNADEKAALDAIRKTVAVYSQKIAVVSGLAAEGKTAREIDQTVKISDKAAIAGIATLTDAVRSGREDGAGATKTELVKGLRDGFGYGGMIHQFKNYVLRQDAPRIEKVRKAMSGLRATIERYRASGVDEKEEKALSDIAGVIDAYGAGLAKVEELAGSGLTPEQIDKQVKVNDGPALKGLATLV
;
A
#
# COMPACT_ATOMS: atom_id res chain seq x y z
N MET A 1 41.82 -52.14 -33.04
CA MET A 1 41.02 -51.79 -34.24
C MET A 1 40.69 -50.30 -34.17
N ALA A 2 41.47 -49.45 -34.83
CA ALA A 2 41.16 -48.03 -35.00
C ALA A 2 41.82 -47.55 -36.30
N ALA A 3 41.03 -47.37 -37.36
CA ALA A 3 41.31 -46.49 -38.50
C ALA A 3 40.20 -46.61 -39.57
N PRO A 4 39.27 -45.65 -39.63
CA PRO A 4 38.77 -45.24 -40.94
C PRO A 4 38.75 -43.71 -41.15
N ILE A 5 39.22 -42.90 -40.20
CA ILE A 5 39.13 -41.42 -40.31
C ILE A 5 40.23 -40.84 -41.21
N PHE A 6 41.40 -41.49 -41.33
CA PHE A 6 42.53 -40.92 -42.06
C PHE A 6 42.42 -40.97 -43.59
N ASN A 7 41.49 -41.74 -44.17
CA ASN A 7 41.42 -41.92 -45.63
C ASN A 7 40.49 -40.90 -46.35
N ALA A 8 39.74 -40.08 -45.61
CA ALA A 8 38.80 -39.10 -46.18
C ALA A 8 39.48 -37.82 -46.72
N PHE A 9 40.75 -37.60 -46.42
CA PHE A 9 41.44 -36.33 -46.71
C PHE A 9 42.47 -36.41 -47.85
N ASN A 10 42.75 -37.61 -48.38
CA ASN A 10 43.87 -37.84 -49.30
C ASN A 10 43.73 -37.16 -50.69
N ASN A 11 42.54 -36.67 -51.06
CA ASN A 11 42.27 -36.01 -52.35
C ASN A 11 41.71 -34.57 -52.24
N LEU A 12 41.72 -33.96 -51.05
CA LEU A 12 41.21 -32.61 -50.88
C LEU A 12 42.22 -31.57 -51.37
N LYS A 13 41.85 -30.78 -52.39
CA LYS A 13 42.65 -29.63 -52.83
C LYS A 13 42.74 -28.61 -51.68
N ILE A 14 43.92 -28.01 -51.48
CA ILE A 14 44.19 -26.99 -50.44
C ILE A 14 43.11 -25.89 -50.42
N ARG A 15 42.61 -25.48 -51.59
CA ARG A 15 41.54 -24.48 -51.72
C ARG A 15 40.23 -24.90 -51.05
N THR A 16 39.86 -26.18 -51.15
CA THR A 16 38.64 -26.72 -50.52
C THR A 16 38.78 -26.75 -49.00
N LEU A 17 39.96 -27.14 -48.49
CA LEU A 17 40.25 -27.10 -47.06
C LEU A 17 40.16 -25.67 -46.50
N GLY A 18 40.69 -24.69 -47.24
CA GLY A 18 40.57 -23.26 -46.89
C GLY A 18 39.12 -22.81 -46.75
N PHE A 19 38.24 -23.17 -47.68
CA PHE A 19 36.81 -22.83 -47.59
C PHE A 19 36.09 -23.53 -46.42
N ILE A 20 36.44 -24.78 -46.10
CA ILE A 20 35.88 -25.49 -44.94
C ILE A 20 36.28 -24.79 -43.64
N VAL A 21 37.56 -24.41 -43.50
CA VAL A 21 38.05 -23.68 -42.32
C VAL A 21 37.38 -22.32 -42.19
N ILE A 22 37.27 -21.55 -43.29
CA ILE A 22 36.57 -20.26 -43.30
C ILE A 22 35.12 -20.43 -42.88
N GLY A 23 34.40 -21.40 -43.46
CA GLY A 23 33.02 -21.68 -43.11
C GLY A 23 32.84 -22.07 -41.64
N PHE A 24 33.76 -22.89 -41.10
CA PHE A 24 33.75 -23.26 -39.69
C PHE A 24 34.01 -22.06 -38.76
N VAL A 25 35.01 -21.22 -39.08
CA VAL A 25 35.32 -20.01 -38.31
C VAL A 25 34.13 -19.05 -38.33
N LEU A 26 33.55 -18.77 -39.50
CA LEU A 26 32.38 -17.91 -39.64
C LEU A 26 31.16 -18.48 -38.89
N GLY A 27 30.90 -19.79 -39.01
CA GLY A 27 29.81 -20.47 -38.30
C GLY A 27 29.98 -20.40 -36.78
N SER A 28 31.18 -20.68 -36.27
CA SER A 28 31.49 -20.58 -34.83
C SER A 28 31.36 -19.13 -34.31
N GLY A 29 31.80 -18.15 -35.10
CA GLY A 29 31.63 -16.73 -34.78
C GLY A 29 30.16 -16.32 -34.73
N ALA A 30 29.33 -16.78 -35.67
CA ALA A 30 27.90 -16.51 -35.66
C ALA A 30 27.21 -17.13 -34.44
N ILE A 31 27.55 -18.38 -34.07
CA ILE A 31 27.04 -19.04 -32.86
C ILE A 31 27.45 -18.27 -31.60
N PHE A 32 28.71 -17.82 -31.54
CA PHE A 32 29.22 -17.04 -30.40
C PHE A 32 28.50 -15.70 -30.27
N ILE A 33 28.31 -14.96 -31.36
CA ILE A 33 27.57 -13.68 -31.37
C ILE A 33 26.11 -13.92 -30.95
N GLY A 34 25.44 -14.93 -31.52
CA GLY A 34 24.06 -15.27 -31.15
C GLY A 34 23.92 -15.62 -29.68
N SER A 35 24.83 -16.45 -29.16
CA SER A 35 24.87 -16.83 -27.73
C SER A 35 25.16 -15.63 -26.83
N SER A 36 26.04 -14.72 -27.25
CA SER A 36 26.38 -13.50 -26.53
C SER A 36 25.19 -12.53 -26.44
N VAL A 37 24.45 -12.35 -27.54
CA VAL A 37 23.23 -11.53 -27.57
C VAL A 37 22.13 -12.12 -26.68
N LEU A 38 21.88 -13.43 -26.77
CA LEU A 38 20.92 -14.13 -25.90
C LEU A 38 21.31 -14.00 -24.43
N THR A 39 22.59 -14.19 -24.10
CA THR A 39 23.11 -14.08 -22.73
C THR A 39 22.97 -12.66 -22.20
N SER A 40 23.32 -11.65 -23.00
CA SER A 40 23.20 -10.24 -22.61
C SER A 40 21.74 -9.83 -22.37
N SER A 41 20.81 -10.33 -23.20
CA SER A 41 19.37 -10.12 -22.99
C SER A 41 18.88 -10.75 -21.68
N LYS A 42 19.29 -11.99 -21.38
CA LYS A 42 18.91 -12.68 -20.14
C LYS A 42 19.52 -12.04 -18.89
N ILE A 43 20.75 -11.53 -18.98
CA ILE A 43 21.38 -10.77 -17.90
C ILE A 43 20.61 -9.47 -17.65
N GLY A 44 20.21 -8.74 -18.71
CA GLY A 44 19.40 -7.54 -18.59
C GLY A 44 18.04 -7.78 -17.94
N GLU A 45 17.36 -8.88 -18.32
CA GLU A 45 16.10 -9.32 -17.69
C GLU A 45 16.29 -9.63 -16.20
N ALA A 46 17.34 -10.39 -15.85
CA ALA A 46 17.67 -10.72 -14.47
C ALA A 46 18.01 -9.49 -13.62
N GLN A 47 18.74 -8.53 -14.18
CA GLN A 47 19.08 -7.29 -13.49
C GLN A 47 17.85 -6.42 -13.24
N SER A 48 16.93 -6.34 -14.21
CA SER A 48 15.64 -5.64 -14.03
C SER A 48 14.78 -6.28 -12.95
N LEU A 49 14.65 -7.61 -12.95
CA LEU A 49 13.94 -8.35 -11.90
C LEU A 49 14.57 -8.15 -10.52
N TRP A 50 15.91 -8.15 -10.44
CA TRP A 50 16.64 -7.91 -9.20
C TRP A 50 16.41 -6.49 -8.66
N THR A 51 16.47 -5.47 -9.52
CA THR A 51 16.17 -4.09 -9.14
C THR A 51 14.74 -3.95 -8.64
N LYS A 52 13.76 -4.52 -9.36
CA LYS A 52 12.34 -4.50 -8.94
C LYS A 52 12.16 -5.17 -7.58
N TYR A 53 12.73 -6.36 -7.40
CA TYR A 53 12.68 -7.09 -6.13
C TYR A 53 13.28 -6.28 -4.97
N LYS A 54 14.44 -5.64 -5.17
CA LYS A 54 15.08 -4.77 -4.17
C LYS A 54 14.20 -3.56 -3.81
N ALA A 55 13.49 -3.01 -4.79
CA ALA A 55 12.57 -1.90 -4.56
C ALA A 55 11.30 -2.35 -3.81
N ASP A 56 10.69 -3.47 -4.19
CA ASP A 56 9.52 -4.07 -3.52
C ASP A 56 9.84 -4.43 -2.06
N THR A 57 11.05 -4.92 -1.78
CA THR A 57 11.52 -5.35 -0.45
C THR A 57 12.32 -4.29 0.31
N SER A 58 12.26 -3.03 -0.14
CA SER A 58 12.96 -1.93 0.52
C SER A 58 12.54 -1.79 1.99
N PRO A 59 13.47 -1.81 2.96
CA PRO A 59 13.15 -1.64 4.38
C PRO A 59 12.36 -0.35 4.67
N LYS A 60 12.64 0.74 3.95
CA LYS A 60 11.89 2.00 4.06
C LYS A 60 10.44 1.85 3.59
N ALA A 61 10.23 1.21 2.43
CA ALA A 61 8.90 1.00 1.87
C ALA A 61 8.05 0.10 2.78
N LEU A 62 8.62 -1.00 3.27
CA LEU A 62 7.96 -1.93 4.19
C LEU A 62 7.61 -1.26 5.52
N ALA A 63 8.54 -0.49 6.10
CA ALA A 63 8.29 0.24 7.33
C ALA A 63 7.20 1.31 7.14
N LEU A 64 7.22 2.05 6.02
CA LEU A 64 6.18 3.03 5.70
C LEU A 64 4.81 2.39 5.53
N ASN A 65 4.73 1.26 4.81
CA ASN A 65 3.50 0.50 4.65
C ASN A 65 2.93 0.07 6.02
N SER A 66 3.80 -0.38 6.94
CA SER A 66 3.42 -0.74 8.31
C SER A 66 2.97 0.48 9.15
N ILE A 67 3.60 1.65 9.00
CA ILE A 67 3.14 2.90 9.65
C ILE A 67 1.71 3.21 9.20
N VAL A 68 1.44 3.19 7.90
CA VAL A 68 0.15 3.55 7.31
C VAL A 68 -0.94 2.56 7.72
N GLU A 69 -0.60 1.27 7.79
CA GLU A 69 -1.50 0.22 8.32
C GLU A 69 -1.95 0.53 9.75
N HIS A 70 -1.00 0.72 10.67
CA HIS A 70 -1.31 0.81 12.09
C HIS A 70 -1.84 2.19 12.49
N VAL A 71 -1.56 3.25 11.72
CA VAL A 71 -2.17 4.57 11.92
C VAL A 71 -3.59 4.60 11.34
N GLY A 72 -3.78 4.06 10.14
CA GLY A 72 -4.97 4.25 9.32
C GLY A 72 -5.99 3.11 9.37
N TYR A 73 -6.16 2.42 8.23
CA TYR A 73 -7.25 1.46 8.02
C TYR A 73 -7.00 0.16 8.78
N GLY A 74 -7.89 -0.15 9.73
CA GLY A 74 -7.68 -1.26 10.68
C GLY A 74 -6.73 -0.89 11.83
N GLY A 75 -6.20 0.33 11.81
CA GLY A 75 -5.27 0.87 12.81
C GLY A 75 -5.95 1.71 13.91
N MET A 76 -5.12 2.49 14.60
CA MET A 76 -5.53 3.25 15.79
C MET A 76 -6.64 4.26 15.47
N ILE A 77 -6.58 5.01 14.36
CA ILE A 77 -7.59 6.03 14.04
C ILE A 77 -8.93 5.37 13.73
N HIS A 78 -8.90 4.20 13.09
CA HIS A 78 -10.10 3.39 12.87
C HIS A 78 -10.73 3.02 14.23
N HIS A 79 -9.97 2.45 15.15
CA HIS A 79 -10.48 2.05 16.47
C HIS A 79 -10.97 3.24 17.30
N PHE A 80 -10.24 4.37 17.27
CA PHE A 80 -10.61 5.60 17.95
C PHE A 80 -11.99 6.10 17.50
N LYS A 81 -12.23 6.26 16.19
CA LYS A 81 -13.53 6.74 15.69
C LYS A 81 -14.68 5.78 15.95
N ASN A 82 -14.39 4.47 15.86
CA ASN A 82 -15.40 3.48 16.21
C ASN A 82 -15.75 3.57 17.70
N TYR A 83 -14.79 3.88 18.57
CA TYR A 83 -15.06 4.09 19.99
C TYR A 83 -15.91 5.35 20.21
N VAL A 84 -15.59 6.46 19.54
CA VAL A 84 -16.43 7.69 19.58
C VAL A 84 -17.88 7.42 19.19
N LEU A 85 -18.11 6.62 18.14
CA LEU A 85 -19.46 6.29 17.66
C LEU A 85 -20.20 5.27 18.55
N ARG A 86 -19.50 4.26 19.08
CA ARG A 86 -20.13 3.05 19.65
C ARG A 86 -19.93 2.90 21.15
N LYS A 87 -18.94 3.59 21.71
CA LYS A 87 -18.60 3.65 23.14
C LYS A 87 -18.35 2.26 23.75
N ASP A 88 -17.91 1.30 22.94
CA ASP A 88 -17.64 -0.07 23.39
C ASP A 88 -16.20 -0.25 23.93
N ALA A 89 -16.07 -0.78 25.14
CA ALA A 89 -14.78 -0.91 25.83
C ALA A 89 -13.69 -1.69 25.05
N PRO A 90 -14.01 -2.78 24.31
CA PRO A 90 -12.98 -3.52 23.56
C PRO A 90 -12.21 -2.70 22.52
N ARG A 91 -12.76 -1.57 22.04
CA ARG A 91 -12.05 -0.69 21.09
C ARG A 91 -10.91 0.09 21.70
N ILE A 92 -10.93 0.35 23.01
CA ILE A 92 -9.82 1.03 23.70
C ILE A 92 -8.58 0.14 23.64
N ALA A 93 -8.72 -1.15 23.96
CA ALA A 93 -7.63 -2.11 23.89
C ALA A 93 -7.08 -2.23 22.46
N LYS A 94 -7.97 -2.35 21.45
CA LYS A 94 -7.55 -2.39 20.03
C LYS A 94 -6.84 -1.10 19.60
N PHE A 95 -7.32 0.06 20.05
CA PHE A 95 -6.65 1.34 19.81
C PHE A 95 -5.22 1.34 20.39
N GLN A 96 -5.04 0.92 21.65
CA GLN A 96 -3.74 0.89 22.32
C GLN A 96 -2.75 -0.05 21.62
N ILE A 97 -3.22 -1.24 21.22
CA ILE A 97 -2.41 -2.20 20.46
C ILE A 97 -1.94 -1.57 19.14
N SER A 98 -2.85 -0.98 18.36
CA SER A 98 -2.50 -0.36 17.08
C SER A 98 -1.62 0.88 17.24
N ALA A 99 -1.80 1.67 18.32
CA ALA A 99 -0.93 2.81 18.62
C ALA A 99 0.50 2.35 18.97
N GLY A 100 0.64 1.29 19.77
CA GLY A 100 1.95 0.67 20.05
C GLY A 100 2.60 0.11 18.79
N ALA A 101 1.83 -0.58 17.93
CA ALA A 101 2.31 -1.09 16.66
C ALA A 101 2.75 0.03 15.69
N ALA A 102 2.05 1.17 15.68
CA ALA A 102 2.44 2.35 14.93
C ALA A 102 3.76 2.94 15.44
N MET A 103 3.95 3.05 16.75
CA MET A 103 5.22 3.50 17.34
C MET A 103 6.37 2.57 16.96
N ALA A 104 6.18 1.25 17.05
CA ALA A 104 7.19 0.28 16.62
C ALA A 104 7.51 0.37 15.12
N ALA A 105 6.50 0.65 14.27
CA ALA A 105 6.73 0.87 12.84
C ALA A 105 7.52 2.16 12.56
N LEU A 106 7.29 3.22 13.33
CA LEU A 106 8.08 4.46 13.28
C LEU A 106 9.53 4.24 13.72
N ASP A 107 9.77 3.41 14.73
CA ASP A 107 11.12 3.01 15.14
C ASP A 107 11.82 2.19 14.05
N ARG A 108 11.12 1.25 13.41
CA ARG A 108 11.65 0.50 12.27
C ARG A 108 12.08 1.43 11.13
N TYR A 109 11.24 2.40 10.76
CA TYR A 109 11.61 3.38 9.73
C TYR A 109 12.81 4.23 10.19
N ALA A 110 12.85 4.67 11.45
CA ALA A 110 13.97 5.46 11.97
C ALA A 110 15.33 4.74 11.86
N ASN A 111 15.33 3.41 11.88
CA ASN A 111 16.52 2.57 11.73
C ASN A 111 16.96 2.34 10.26
N THR A 112 16.34 3.01 9.29
CA THR A 112 16.67 2.91 7.85
C THR A 112 17.56 4.05 7.34
N ALA A 113 18.28 4.72 8.24
CA ALA A 113 19.06 5.93 7.95
C ALA A 113 18.22 7.05 7.28
N PRO A 114 17.20 7.60 7.97
CA PRO A 114 16.41 8.71 7.45
C PRO A 114 17.24 10.00 7.36
N ASN A 115 16.97 10.80 6.34
CA ASN A 115 17.49 12.17 6.21
C ASN A 115 16.79 13.14 7.20
N ALA A 116 17.14 14.42 7.17
CA ALA A 116 16.61 15.42 8.10
C ALA A 116 15.08 15.60 7.96
N ASP A 117 14.57 15.65 6.72
CA ASP A 117 13.14 15.82 6.43
C ASP A 117 12.35 14.59 6.87
N GLU A 118 12.87 13.39 6.61
CA GLU A 118 12.30 12.13 7.08
C GLU A 118 12.24 12.08 8.60
N LYS A 119 13.29 12.52 9.32
CA LYS A 119 13.28 12.59 10.79
C LYS A 119 12.20 13.55 11.31
N ALA A 120 12.09 14.74 10.73
CA ALA A 120 11.04 15.69 11.08
C ALA A 120 9.63 15.12 10.81
N ALA A 121 9.46 14.40 9.70
CA ALA A 121 8.21 13.71 9.37
C ALA A 121 7.87 12.61 10.39
N LEU A 122 8.85 11.79 10.78
CA LEU A 122 8.66 10.76 11.82
C LEU A 122 8.23 11.40 13.15
N ASP A 123 8.86 12.49 13.57
CA ASP A 123 8.53 13.20 14.80
C ASP A 123 7.12 13.79 14.76
N ALA A 124 6.69 14.33 13.62
CA ALA A 124 5.34 14.82 13.43
C ALA A 124 4.30 13.69 13.60
N ILE A 125 4.57 12.51 13.04
CA ILE A 125 3.68 11.36 13.17
C ILE A 125 3.66 10.86 14.63
N ARG A 126 4.83 10.72 15.29
CA ARG A 126 4.93 10.33 16.71
C ARG A 126 4.12 11.26 17.61
N LYS A 127 4.23 12.57 17.41
CA LYS A 127 3.47 13.58 18.17
C LYS A 127 1.97 13.38 18.01
N THR A 128 1.48 13.14 16.80
CA THR A 128 0.06 12.87 16.57
C THR A 128 -0.40 11.58 17.24
N VAL A 129 0.38 10.49 17.16
CA VAL A 129 0.07 9.23 17.85
C VAL A 129 -0.02 9.44 19.37
N ALA A 130 0.91 10.21 19.94
CA ALA A 130 0.89 10.55 21.36
C ALA A 130 -0.34 11.39 21.74
N VAL A 131 -0.73 12.38 20.93
CA VAL A 131 -1.94 13.19 21.16
C VAL A 131 -3.19 12.32 21.17
N TYR A 132 -3.34 11.42 20.19
CA TYR A 132 -4.45 10.46 20.17
C TYR A 132 -4.47 9.57 21.41
N SER A 133 -3.29 9.10 21.85
CA SER A 133 -3.14 8.25 23.03
C SER A 133 -3.50 8.96 24.32
N GLN A 134 -3.26 10.27 24.43
CA GLN A 134 -3.74 11.07 25.56
C GLN A 134 -5.25 11.31 25.47
N LYS A 135 -5.78 11.57 24.26
CA LYS A 135 -7.19 11.88 24.05
C LYS A 135 -8.12 10.68 24.22
N ILE A 136 -7.66 9.44 24.10
CA ILE A 136 -8.53 8.27 24.31
C ILE A 136 -9.09 8.23 25.74
N ALA A 137 -8.30 8.64 26.75
CA ALA A 137 -8.77 8.72 28.13
C ALA A 137 -9.88 9.78 28.29
N VAL A 138 -9.71 10.94 27.64
CA VAL A 138 -10.72 12.01 27.62
C VAL A 138 -12.01 11.53 26.95
N VAL A 139 -11.90 10.88 25.79
CA VAL A 139 -13.07 10.30 25.10
C VAL A 139 -13.78 9.28 25.98
N SER A 140 -13.03 8.46 26.72
CA SER A 140 -13.61 7.46 27.63
C SER A 140 -14.37 8.12 28.78
N GLY A 141 -13.86 9.20 29.36
CA GLY A 141 -14.55 9.98 30.39
C GLY A 141 -15.86 10.57 29.88
N LEU A 142 -15.82 11.26 28.73
CA LEU A 142 -17.01 11.85 28.10
C LEU A 142 -18.05 10.78 27.72
N ALA A 143 -17.61 9.60 27.27
CA ALA A 143 -18.50 8.48 26.99
C ALA A 143 -19.18 7.96 28.27
N ALA A 144 -18.46 7.88 29.39
CA ALA A 144 -19.00 7.49 30.69
C ALA A 144 -19.99 8.52 31.26
N GLU A 145 -19.79 9.80 30.96
CA GLU A 145 -20.73 10.90 31.27
C GLU A 145 -21.99 10.89 30.39
N GLY A 146 -22.10 9.95 29.44
CA GLY A 146 -23.27 9.84 28.55
C GLY A 146 -23.27 10.82 27.37
N LYS A 147 -22.17 11.53 27.10
CA LYS A 147 -22.06 12.44 25.96
C LYS A 147 -22.32 11.73 24.64
N THR A 148 -23.01 12.39 23.73
CA THR A 148 -23.26 11.90 22.36
C THR A 148 -21.96 11.85 21.54
N ALA A 149 -21.93 11.04 20.48
CA ALA A 149 -20.79 10.95 19.58
C ALA A 149 -20.45 12.31 18.94
N ARG A 150 -21.47 13.14 18.70
CA ARG A 150 -21.30 14.51 18.20
C ARG A 150 -20.63 15.43 19.22
N GLU A 151 -21.07 15.41 20.48
CA GLU A 151 -20.44 16.20 21.55
C GLU A 151 -18.99 15.76 21.79
N ILE A 152 -18.73 14.46 21.78
CA ILE A 152 -17.39 13.90 21.91
C ILE A 152 -16.49 14.37 20.75
N ASP A 153 -16.94 14.24 19.49
CA ASP A 153 -16.15 14.67 18.31
C ASP A 153 -15.88 16.18 18.32
N GLN A 154 -16.84 16.99 18.77
CA GLN A 154 -16.66 18.44 18.90
C GLN A 154 -15.66 18.82 19.98
N THR A 155 -15.64 18.09 21.09
CA THR A 155 -14.73 18.31 22.23
C THR A 155 -13.32 17.80 21.91
N VAL A 156 -13.23 16.66 21.23
CA VAL A 156 -11.96 15.96 20.96
C VAL A 156 -11.53 16.19 19.52
N LYS A 157 -11.25 17.45 19.19
CA LYS A 157 -10.65 17.83 17.91
C LYS A 157 -9.14 17.62 17.97
N ILE A 158 -8.64 16.82 17.04
CA ILE A 158 -7.22 16.56 16.84
C ILE A 158 -6.85 17.06 15.45
N SER A 159 -5.73 17.78 15.34
CA SER A 159 -5.22 18.23 14.05
C SER A 159 -4.35 17.14 13.43
N ASP A 160 -4.84 16.56 12.35
CA ASP A 160 -4.19 15.47 11.61
C ASP A 160 -3.14 15.96 10.61
N LYS A 161 -3.10 17.28 10.36
CA LYS A 161 -2.35 17.91 9.26
C LYS A 161 -0.86 17.55 9.28
N ALA A 162 -0.21 17.62 10.44
CA ALA A 162 1.21 17.39 10.58
C ALA A 162 1.59 15.93 10.26
N ALA A 163 0.82 14.96 10.77
CA ALA A 163 1.08 13.55 10.48
C ALA A 163 0.76 13.16 9.04
N ILE A 164 -0.31 13.72 8.44
CA ILE A 164 -0.62 13.51 7.02
C ILE A 164 0.53 14.06 6.14
N ALA A 165 1.01 15.27 6.44
CA ALA A 165 2.17 15.84 5.75
C ALA A 165 3.42 14.98 5.94
N GLY A 166 3.66 14.48 7.17
CA GLY A 166 4.76 13.56 7.45
C GLY A 166 4.69 12.28 6.62
N ILE A 167 3.53 11.64 6.53
CA ILE A 167 3.34 10.43 5.69
C ILE A 167 3.60 10.74 4.21
N ALA A 168 3.18 11.92 3.73
CA ALA A 168 3.48 12.36 2.36
C ALA A 168 5.00 12.52 2.13
N THR A 169 5.71 13.20 3.05
CA THR A 169 7.17 13.34 3.00
C THR A 169 7.87 11.98 2.99
N LEU A 170 7.46 11.02 3.83
CA LEU A 170 8.04 9.67 3.82
C LEU A 170 7.72 8.95 2.50
N THR A 171 6.52 9.11 1.95
CA THR A 171 6.13 8.53 0.66
C THR A 171 7.03 9.05 -0.47
N ASP A 172 7.28 10.36 -0.49
CA ASP A 172 8.16 10.99 -1.47
C ASP A 172 9.62 10.57 -1.30
N ALA A 173 10.10 10.41 -0.07
CA ALA A 173 11.45 9.92 0.21
C ALA A 173 11.65 8.47 -0.29
N VAL A 174 10.67 7.58 -0.04
CA VAL A 174 10.70 6.20 -0.56
C VAL A 174 10.65 6.20 -2.09
N ARG A 175 9.91 7.12 -2.71
CA ARG A 175 9.83 7.26 -4.17
C ARG A 175 11.10 7.77 -4.81
N SER A 176 11.71 8.79 -4.21
CA SER A 176 12.94 9.40 -4.70
C SER A 176 14.16 8.48 -4.53
N GLY A 177 14.07 7.48 -3.65
CA GLY A 177 15.10 6.46 -3.46
C GLY A 177 15.11 5.34 -4.52
N ARG A 178 14.30 5.44 -5.59
CA ARG A 178 14.22 4.45 -6.67
C ARG A 178 14.99 4.90 -7.91
N GLU A 179 15.23 3.96 -8.81
CA GLU A 179 15.75 4.27 -10.14
C GLU A 179 14.73 5.11 -10.94
N ASP A 180 15.24 6.09 -11.68
CA ASP A 180 14.41 7.01 -12.47
C ASP A 180 13.58 6.26 -13.52
N GLY A 181 12.30 6.62 -13.64
CA GLY A 181 11.37 6.02 -14.60
C GLY A 181 10.78 4.68 -14.15
N ALA A 182 11.16 4.14 -12.99
CA ALA A 182 10.51 2.95 -12.43
C ALA A 182 9.05 3.26 -12.02
N GLY A 183 8.13 2.39 -12.44
CA GLY A 183 6.73 2.42 -11.98
C GLY A 183 6.60 2.16 -10.48
N ALA A 184 5.40 2.33 -9.93
CA ALA A 184 5.13 2.01 -8.53
C ALA A 184 5.32 0.50 -8.28
N THR A 185 6.05 0.19 -7.21
CA THR A 185 6.24 -1.16 -6.66
C THR A 185 4.91 -1.71 -6.14
N LYS A 186 4.79 -3.04 -6.05
CA LYS A 186 3.57 -3.64 -5.47
C LYS A 186 3.40 -3.18 -4.03
N THR A 187 4.49 -3.16 -3.24
CA THR A 187 4.48 -2.66 -1.85
C THR A 187 3.93 -1.24 -1.72
N GLU A 188 4.30 -0.33 -2.62
CA GLU A 188 3.73 1.01 -2.64
C GLU A 188 2.27 1.06 -3.03
N LEU A 189 1.86 0.22 -3.99
CA LEU A 189 0.46 0.16 -4.39
C LEU A 189 -0.38 -0.37 -3.23
N VAL A 190 0.09 -1.35 -2.47
CA VAL A 190 -0.59 -1.78 -1.23
C VAL A 190 -0.60 -0.67 -0.18
N LYS A 191 0.51 0.08 0.00
CA LYS A 191 0.51 1.28 0.85
C LYS A 191 -0.53 2.29 0.37
N GLY A 192 -0.62 2.52 -0.94
CA GLY A 192 -1.57 3.44 -1.56
C GLY A 192 -3.02 3.03 -1.32
N LEU A 193 -3.32 1.73 -1.35
CA LEU A 193 -4.62 1.19 -0.95
C LEU A 193 -4.88 1.45 0.55
N ARG A 194 -3.94 1.09 1.43
CA ARG A 194 -4.08 1.33 2.89
C ARG A 194 -4.31 2.81 3.22
N ASP A 195 -3.57 3.69 2.56
CA ASP A 195 -3.67 5.15 2.70
C ASP A 195 -5.03 5.67 2.18
N GLY A 196 -5.42 5.22 0.98
CA GLY A 196 -6.68 5.58 0.34
C GLY A 196 -7.91 5.13 1.12
N PHE A 197 -7.86 3.99 1.82
CA PHE A 197 -8.91 3.57 2.75
C PHE A 197 -8.83 4.34 4.08
N GLY A 198 -7.62 4.50 4.61
CA GLY A 198 -7.34 4.81 6.00
C GLY A 198 -7.23 6.31 6.31
N TYR A 199 -6.06 6.69 6.80
CA TYR A 199 -5.86 7.97 7.49
C TYR A 199 -5.92 9.16 6.52
N GLY A 200 -7.06 9.85 6.53
CA GLY A 200 -7.31 10.98 5.62
C GLY A 200 -8.03 10.56 4.35
N GLY A 201 -8.04 9.25 4.05
CA GLY A 201 -8.74 8.62 2.94
C GLY A 201 -10.23 8.36 3.17
N MET A 202 -10.77 7.46 2.36
CA MET A 202 -12.19 7.17 2.17
C MET A 202 -12.94 6.94 3.49
N ILE A 203 -12.49 5.99 4.32
CA ILE A 203 -13.19 5.62 5.56
C ILE A 203 -13.09 6.74 6.58
N HIS A 204 -11.97 7.46 6.63
CA HIS A 204 -11.86 8.62 7.50
C HIS A 204 -12.90 9.69 7.10
N GLN A 205 -12.99 10.05 5.82
CA GLN A 205 -13.97 11.05 5.37
C GLN A 205 -15.41 10.56 5.57
N PHE A 206 -15.68 9.28 5.32
CA PHE A 206 -16.98 8.65 5.53
C PHE A 206 -17.43 8.77 7.00
N LYS A 207 -16.57 8.40 7.96
CA LYS A 207 -16.91 8.49 9.39
C LYS A 207 -17.07 9.91 9.88
N ASN A 208 -16.27 10.83 9.35
CA ASN A 208 -16.45 12.25 9.65
C ASN A 208 -17.79 12.76 9.10
N TYR A 209 -18.25 12.25 7.95
CA TYR A 209 -19.58 12.58 7.44
C TYR A 209 -20.69 11.99 8.33
N VAL A 210 -20.56 10.75 8.79
CA VAL A 210 -21.50 10.16 9.77
C VAL A 210 -21.59 11.00 11.05
N LEU A 211 -20.45 11.48 11.58
CA LEU A 211 -20.39 12.28 12.81
C LEU A 211 -20.93 13.71 12.63
N ARG A 212 -20.53 14.37 11.54
CA ARG A 212 -20.68 15.83 11.36
C ARG A 212 -21.75 16.22 10.35
N GLN A 213 -22.14 15.29 9.48
CA GLN A 213 -23.14 15.48 8.43
C GLN A 213 -22.82 16.66 7.49
N ASP A 214 -21.53 16.97 7.31
CA ASP A 214 -21.08 18.05 6.44
C ASP A 214 -20.97 17.60 4.96
N ALA A 215 -21.73 18.24 4.07
CA ALA A 215 -21.83 17.86 2.66
C ALA A 215 -20.48 17.81 1.90
N PRO A 216 -19.49 18.68 2.16
CA PRO A 216 -18.21 18.63 1.45
C PRO A 216 -17.42 17.32 1.59
N ARG A 217 -17.73 16.46 2.57
CA ARG A 217 -17.09 15.14 2.72
C ARG A 217 -17.54 14.11 1.71
N ILE A 218 -18.77 14.23 1.19
CA ILE A 218 -19.32 13.28 0.21
C ILE A 218 -18.38 13.21 -1.01
N GLU A 219 -17.98 14.37 -1.53
CA GLU A 219 -17.07 14.44 -2.67
C GLU A 219 -15.67 13.91 -2.34
N LYS A 220 -15.18 14.14 -1.13
CA LYS A 220 -13.89 13.57 -0.69
C LYS A 220 -13.92 12.05 -0.63
N VAL A 221 -15.04 11.46 -0.19
CA VAL A 221 -15.23 10.00 -0.21
C VAL A 221 -15.26 9.49 -1.65
N ARG A 222 -16.06 10.10 -2.53
CA ARG A 222 -16.14 9.71 -3.96
C ARG A 222 -14.79 9.79 -4.66
N LYS A 223 -14.04 10.87 -4.45
CA LYS A 223 -12.68 11.04 -4.98
C LYS A 223 -11.74 9.94 -4.47
N ALA A 224 -11.78 9.64 -3.16
CA ALA A 224 -10.95 8.58 -2.59
C ALA A 224 -11.31 7.19 -3.16
N MET A 225 -12.60 6.89 -3.37
CA MET A 225 -13.05 5.65 -4.02
C MET A 225 -12.51 5.52 -5.44
N SER A 226 -12.56 6.60 -6.23
CA SER A 226 -12.00 6.62 -7.59
C SER A 226 -10.49 6.37 -7.58
N GLY A 227 -9.76 7.02 -6.67
CA GLY A 227 -8.31 6.81 -6.49
C GLY A 227 -7.95 5.39 -6.06
N LEU A 228 -8.76 4.77 -5.20
CA LEU A 228 -8.59 3.37 -4.80
C LEU A 228 -8.78 2.42 -6.00
N ARG A 229 -9.84 2.61 -6.80
CA ARG A 229 -10.06 1.81 -8.02
C ARG A 229 -8.91 1.95 -9.02
N ALA A 230 -8.43 3.17 -9.25
CA ALA A 230 -7.26 3.40 -10.09
C ALA A 230 -5.97 2.74 -9.53
N THR A 231 -5.87 2.56 -8.22
CA THR A 231 -4.73 1.86 -7.59
C THR A 231 -4.86 0.34 -7.74
N ILE A 232 -6.07 -0.21 -7.66
CA ILE A 232 -6.36 -1.61 -7.96
C ILE A 232 -5.95 -1.95 -9.40
N GLU A 233 -6.36 -1.13 -10.37
CA GLU A 233 -6.00 -1.37 -11.78
C GLU A 233 -4.49 -1.30 -12.04
N ARG A 234 -3.79 -0.37 -11.38
CA ARG A 234 -2.31 -0.32 -11.44
C ARG A 234 -1.65 -1.56 -10.83
N TYR A 235 -2.22 -2.11 -9.76
CA TYR A 235 -1.74 -3.36 -9.17
C TYR A 235 -1.95 -4.53 -10.13
N ARG A 236 -3.15 -4.66 -10.73
CA ARG A 236 -3.45 -5.67 -11.75
C ARG A 236 -2.48 -5.61 -12.93
N ALA A 237 -2.21 -4.41 -13.43
CA ALA A 237 -1.28 -4.18 -14.54
C ALA A 237 0.17 -4.58 -14.22
N SER A 238 0.51 -4.72 -12.93
CA SER A 238 1.84 -5.16 -12.49
C SER A 238 2.03 -6.69 -12.53
N GLY A 239 0.99 -7.43 -12.94
CA GLY A 239 0.92 -8.89 -12.94
C GLY A 239 0.41 -9.42 -11.61
N VAL A 240 -0.65 -10.24 -11.64
CA VAL A 240 -1.29 -10.81 -10.46
C VAL A 240 -1.52 -12.32 -10.60
N ASP A 241 -1.40 -13.05 -9.49
CA ASP A 241 -1.84 -14.43 -9.39
C ASP A 241 -3.33 -14.54 -8.99
N GLU A 242 -3.87 -15.76 -8.93
CA GLU A 242 -5.27 -16.00 -8.58
C GLU A 242 -5.65 -15.50 -7.17
N LYS A 243 -4.71 -15.58 -6.20
CA LYS A 243 -4.95 -15.14 -4.82
C LYS A 243 -4.97 -13.62 -4.75
N GLU A 244 -4.05 -12.97 -5.45
CA GLU A 244 -3.99 -11.52 -5.59
C GLU A 244 -5.24 -10.98 -6.29
N GLU A 245 -5.69 -11.60 -7.39
CA GLU A 245 -6.90 -11.18 -8.09
C GLU A 245 -8.15 -11.31 -7.21
N LYS A 246 -8.25 -12.42 -6.45
CA LYS A 246 -9.32 -12.56 -5.46
C LYS A 246 -9.22 -11.49 -4.37
N ALA A 247 -8.03 -11.21 -3.86
CA ALA A 247 -7.81 -10.17 -2.85
C ALA A 247 -8.22 -8.78 -3.36
N LEU A 248 -7.87 -8.43 -4.60
CA LEU A 248 -8.26 -7.17 -5.24
C LEU A 248 -9.78 -7.09 -5.45
N SER A 249 -10.42 -8.20 -5.81
CA SER A 249 -11.88 -8.29 -5.92
C SER A 249 -12.57 -8.10 -4.56
N ASP A 250 -12.06 -8.73 -3.49
CA ASP A 250 -12.56 -8.56 -2.13
C ASP A 250 -12.40 -7.09 -1.66
N ILE A 251 -11.28 -6.44 -2.00
CA ILE A 251 -11.04 -5.02 -1.72
C ILE A 251 -12.03 -4.14 -2.48
N ALA A 252 -12.22 -4.39 -3.79
CA ALA A 252 -13.18 -3.65 -4.62
C ALA A 252 -14.60 -3.76 -4.08
N GLY A 253 -15.03 -4.96 -3.65
CA GLY A 253 -16.35 -5.16 -3.06
C GLY A 253 -16.59 -4.33 -1.79
N VAL A 254 -15.55 -4.12 -0.97
CA VAL A 254 -15.66 -3.23 0.20
C VAL A 254 -15.76 -1.75 -0.21
N ILE A 255 -15.08 -1.33 -1.28
CA ILE A 255 -15.26 0.02 -1.85
C ILE A 255 -16.72 0.20 -2.26
N ASP A 256 -17.30 -0.77 -2.96
CA ASP A 256 -18.70 -0.72 -3.41
C ASP A 256 -19.68 -0.68 -2.23
N ALA A 257 -19.43 -1.48 -1.19
CA ALA A 257 -20.22 -1.47 0.04
C ALA A 257 -20.19 -0.09 0.74
N TYR A 258 -19.02 0.56 0.79
CA TYR A 258 -18.93 1.94 1.29
C TYR A 258 -19.62 2.95 0.38
N GLY A 259 -19.62 2.74 -0.94
CA GLY A 259 -20.38 3.55 -1.89
C GLY A 259 -21.88 3.50 -1.63
N ALA A 260 -22.44 2.30 -1.49
CA ALA A 260 -23.84 2.11 -1.13
C ALA A 260 -24.15 2.67 0.27
N GLY A 261 -23.23 2.45 1.22
CA GLY A 261 -23.31 3.05 2.55
C GLY A 261 -23.35 4.56 2.53
N LEU A 262 -22.59 5.23 1.64
CA LEU A 262 -22.53 6.69 1.57
C LEU A 262 -23.87 7.28 1.12
N ALA A 263 -24.50 6.69 0.10
CA ALA A 263 -25.82 7.09 -0.36
C ALA A 263 -26.87 6.97 0.78
N LYS A 264 -26.80 5.88 1.55
CA LYS A 264 -27.66 5.70 2.72
C LYS A 264 -27.37 6.70 3.84
N VAL A 265 -26.11 7.03 4.12
CA VAL A 265 -25.77 8.07 5.11
C VAL A 265 -26.35 9.42 4.69
N GLU A 266 -26.29 9.76 3.40
CA GLU A 266 -26.83 11.02 2.86
C GLU A 266 -28.33 11.13 3.09
N GLU A 267 -29.09 10.08 2.79
CA GLU A 267 -30.54 9.99 3.05
C GLU A 267 -30.88 10.12 4.55
N LEU A 268 -30.20 9.34 5.40
CA LEU A 268 -30.45 9.31 6.84
C LEU A 268 -30.05 10.63 7.51
N ALA A 269 -28.97 11.27 7.06
CA ALA A 269 -28.56 12.59 7.53
C ALA A 269 -29.57 13.66 7.12
N GLY A 270 -30.07 13.62 5.88
CA GLY A 270 -31.14 14.51 5.41
C GLY A 270 -32.45 14.34 6.18
N SER A 271 -32.69 13.14 6.72
CA SER A 271 -33.84 12.81 7.57
C SER A 271 -33.64 13.18 9.05
N GLY A 272 -32.51 13.81 9.41
CA GLY A 272 -32.25 14.33 10.75
C GLY A 272 -31.80 13.28 11.77
N LEU A 273 -31.40 12.08 11.35
CA LEU A 273 -30.94 11.04 12.29
C LEU A 273 -29.62 11.45 12.97
N THR A 274 -29.44 10.98 14.19
CA THR A 274 -28.20 11.15 14.96
C THR A 274 -27.05 10.28 14.41
N PRO A 275 -25.79 10.64 14.65
CA PRO A 275 -24.64 9.82 14.24
C PRO A 275 -24.72 8.36 14.69
N GLU A 276 -25.20 8.10 15.92
CA GLU A 276 -25.36 6.76 16.46
C GLU A 276 -26.47 5.96 15.74
N GLN A 277 -27.57 6.61 15.37
CA GLN A 277 -28.64 5.98 14.58
C GLN A 277 -28.16 5.64 13.17
N ILE A 278 -27.37 6.54 12.56
CA ILE A 278 -26.76 6.31 11.25
C ILE A 278 -25.77 5.15 11.32
N ASP A 279 -24.79 5.16 12.24
CA ASP A 279 -23.76 4.10 12.37
C ASP A 279 -24.38 2.71 12.54
N LYS A 280 -25.51 2.60 13.26
CA LYS A 280 -26.25 1.33 13.41
C LYS A 280 -26.75 0.77 12.07
N GLN A 281 -27.07 1.63 11.10
CA GLN A 281 -27.70 1.25 9.83
C GLN A 281 -26.72 1.14 8.65
N VAL A 282 -25.50 1.66 8.78
CA VAL A 282 -24.51 1.79 7.69
C VAL A 282 -23.21 1.03 7.96
N LYS A 283 -23.27 -0.02 8.81
CA LYS A 283 -22.09 -0.83 9.13
C LYS A 283 -21.62 -1.58 7.89
N VAL A 284 -20.39 -1.32 7.49
CA VAL A 284 -19.69 -2.07 6.43
C VAL A 284 -18.81 -3.14 7.07
N ASN A 285 -18.76 -4.33 6.47
CA ASN A 285 -17.83 -5.37 6.87
C ASN A 285 -16.47 -5.14 6.22
N ASP A 286 -15.52 -4.65 7.00
CA ASP A 286 -14.13 -4.39 6.58
C ASP A 286 -13.29 -5.67 6.39
N GLY A 287 -13.76 -6.82 6.87
CA GLY A 287 -13.01 -8.07 6.91
C GLY A 287 -12.43 -8.51 5.56
N PRO A 288 -13.19 -8.51 4.45
CA PRO A 288 -12.68 -8.91 3.14
C PRO A 288 -11.52 -8.04 2.66
N ALA A 289 -11.63 -6.70 2.76
CA ALA A 289 -10.56 -5.80 2.33
C ALA A 289 -9.32 -5.90 3.21
N LEU A 290 -9.47 -6.00 4.54
CA LEU A 290 -8.34 -6.17 5.45
C LEU A 290 -7.59 -7.48 5.18
N LYS A 291 -8.32 -8.58 4.94
CA LYS A 291 -7.71 -9.85 4.53
C LYS A 291 -7.05 -9.73 3.16
N GLY A 292 -7.71 -9.09 2.20
CA GLY A 292 -7.14 -8.84 0.87
C GLY A 292 -5.81 -8.10 0.95
N LEU A 293 -5.74 -7.00 1.70
CA LEU A 293 -4.51 -6.21 1.90
C LEU A 293 -3.38 -6.98 2.60
N ALA A 294 -3.72 -7.98 3.41
CA ALA A 294 -2.73 -8.88 4.02
C ALA A 294 -2.23 -9.97 3.05
N THR A 295 -3.01 -10.30 2.03
CA THR A 295 -2.64 -11.23 0.95
C THR A 295 -1.77 -10.56 -0.11
N LEU A 296 -1.98 -9.27 -0.40
CA LEU A 296 -1.23 -8.55 -1.43
C LEU A 296 0.23 -8.31 -1.01
N VAL A 297 1.17 -8.73 -1.86
CA VAL A 297 2.58 -8.32 -1.90
C VAL A 297 3.22 -8.69 -3.23
#